data_AF-A0A0D3B2F4-F1
#
_entry.id   AF-A0A0D3B2F4-F1
#
_cell.length_a   1.000
_cell.length_b   1.000
_cell.length_c   1.000
_cell.angle_alpha   90.00
_cell.angle_beta   90.00
_cell.angle_gamma   90.00
#
_symmetry.space_group_name_H-M   'P 1'
#
loop_
_entity.id
_entity.type
_entity.pdbx_description
1 polymer ?
#
loop_
_entity_poly.entity_id
_entity_poly.type
_entity_poly.pdbx_seq_one_letter_code
_entity_poly.pdbx_strand_id
1 'polypeptide(L)' 'MGKISTDVDRKRKRTKFTVKQKVMMRAFAERAGWKINGCDDKYVREFCSEVGVEREVLKVWIHNNNGRNRNTTSSMFQKL' A
#
# COMPACT_ATOMS: atom_id res chain seq x y z
N MET A 1 16.15 -27.87 -17.78
CA MET A 1 16.68 -27.37 -16.48
C MET A 1 15.73 -26.34 -15.89
N GLY A 2 15.27 -26.56 -14.64
CA GLY A 2 14.83 -25.61 -13.59
C GLY A 2 13.84 -24.47 -13.91
N LYS A 3 12.79 -24.17 -13.14
CA LYS A 3 12.33 -24.67 -11.83
C LYS A 3 10.80 -24.45 -11.74
N ILE A 4 10.09 -25.44 -11.21
CA ILE A 4 8.75 -25.25 -10.61
C ILE A 4 8.97 -24.43 -9.35
N SER A 5 8.26 -23.31 -9.20
CA SER A 5 8.10 -22.66 -7.90
C SER A 5 6.62 -22.72 -7.55
N THR A 6 6.26 -23.69 -6.72
CA THR A 6 4.96 -23.75 -6.05
C THR A 6 4.84 -22.49 -5.20
N ASP A 7 4.14 -21.46 -5.69
CA ASP A 7 3.63 -20.40 -4.83
C ASP A 7 2.52 -21.02 -4.00
N VAL A 8 2.91 -21.66 -2.90
CA VAL A 8 2.01 -22.08 -1.83
C VAL A 8 1.47 -20.78 -1.26
N ASP A 9 0.41 -20.27 -1.88
CA ASP A 9 -0.47 -19.15 -1.51
C ASP A 9 -0.03 -18.48 -0.20
N ARG A 10 1.11 -17.76 -0.25
CA ARG A 10 1.80 -17.33 0.97
C ARG A 10 1.12 -16.07 1.44
N LYS A 11 -0.08 -16.25 2.00
CA LYS A 11 -0.90 -15.20 2.60
C LYS A 11 0.00 -14.33 3.45
N ARG A 12 0.32 -13.14 2.95
CA ARG A 12 1.22 -12.22 3.65
C ARG A 12 0.60 -11.94 5.00
N LYS A 13 1.40 -12.08 6.07
CA LYS A 13 0.94 -11.71 7.41
C LYS A 13 0.50 -10.25 7.36
N ARG A 14 -0.65 -9.95 7.96
CA ARG A 14 -1.20 -8.60 7.96
C ARG A 14 -0.22 -7.66 8.66
N THR A 15 0.35 -6.72 7.91
CA THR A 15 1.25 -5.69 8.46
C THR A 15 0.51 -4.84 9.48
N LYS A 16 1.13 -4.64 10.65
CA LYS A 16 0.69 -3.66 11.65
C LYS A 16 1.64 -2.47 11.62
N PHE A 17 1.09 -1.27 11.51
CA PHE A 17 1.89 -0.04 11.47
C PHE A 17 1.84 0.67 12.82
N THR A 18 2.99 1.17 13.26
CA THR A 18 3.08 2.08 14.42
C THR A 18 2.42 3.42 14.11
N VAL A 19 2.14 4.21 15.14
CA VAL A 19 1.60 5.57 14.97
C VAL A 19 2.55 6.43 14.13
N LYS A 20 3.86 6.38 14.43
CA LYS A 20 4.89 7.11 13.69
C LYS A 20 4.88 6.75 12.20
N GLN A 21 4.82 5.46 11.88
CA GLN A 21 4.72 4.99 10.49
C GLN A 21 3.48 5.56 9.79
N LYS A 22 2.30 5.50 10.43
CA LYS A 22 1.07 6.04 9.84
C LYS A 22 1.15 7.54 9.58
N VAL A 23 1.76 8.32 10.48
CA VAL A 23 1.93 9.76 10.31
C VAL A 23 2.83 10.05 9.11
N MET A 24 3.99 9.39 9.02
CA MET A 24 4.92 9.56 7.89
C MET A 24 4.27 9.14 6.57
N MET A 25 3.58 7.99 6.55
CA MET A 25 2.89 7.49 5.36
C MET A 25 1.74 8.41 4.92
N ARG A 26 1.01 9.03 5.86
CA ARG A 26 -0.02 10.04 5.52
C ARG A 26 0.59 11.28 4.88
N ALA A 27 1.63 11.85 5.48
CA ALA A 27 2.32 13.01 4.92
C ALA A 27 2.86 12.73 3.52
N PHE A 28 3.43 11.54 3.29
CA PHE A 28 3.85 11.11 1.96
C PHE A 28 2.67 11.02 0.99
N ALA A 29 1.56 10.40 1.39
CA ALA A 29 0.38 10.23 0.56
C ALA A 29 -0.28 11.56 0.17
N GLU A 30 -0.33 12.53 1.08
CA GLU A 30 -0.82 13.88 0.81
C GLU A 30 0.03 14.56 -0.26
N ARG A 31 1.37 14.51 -0.12
CA ARG A 31 2.31 15.03 -1.14
C ARG A 31 2.19 14.32 -2.48
N ALA A 32 1.96 13.01 -2.46
CA ALA A 32 1.78 12.18 -3.65
C ALA A 32 0.35 12.24 -4.24
N GLY A 33 -0.56 13.06 -3.69
CA GLY A 33 -1.94 13.14 -4.18
C GLY A 33 -2.73 11.82 -4.08
N TRP A 34 -2.33 10.96 -3.13
CA TRP A 34 -2.87 9.62 -2.90
C TRP A 34 -2.71 8.63 -4.07
N LYS A 35 -1.71 8.86 -4.93
CA LYS A 35 -1.36 7.96 -6.05
C LYS A 35 0.15 7.82 -6.14
N ILE A 36 0.67 6.59 -6.06
CA ILE A 36 2.11 6.32 -6.17
C ILE A 36 2.57 6.13 -7.62
N ASN A 37 1.64 5.85 -8.52
CA ASN A 37 1.94 5.70 -9.95
C ASN A 37 2.32 7.08 -10.50
N GLY A 38 3.57 7.23 -10.94
CA GLY A 38 4.14 8.50 -11.40
C GLY A 38 5.02 9.22 -10.38
N CYS A 39 5.13 8.73 -9.14
CA CYS A 39 6.19 9.17 -8.23
C CYS A 39 7.54 8.60 -8.67
N ASP A 40 8.62 9.37 -8.49
CA ASP A 40 9.98 8.88 -8.71
C ASP A 40 10.25 7.64 -7.85
N ASP A 41 10.62 6.55 -8.52
CA ASP A 41 10.93 5.26 -7.94
C ASP A 41 12.04 5.36 -6.88
N LYS A 42 13.01 6.25 -7.07
CA LYS A 42 14.09 6.48 -6.09
C LYS A 42 13.54 7.11 -4.82
N TYR A 43 12.77 8.19 -4.95
CA TYR A 43 12.13 8.87 -3.83
C TYR A 43 11.19 7.94 -3.03
N VAL A 44 10.42 7.10 -3.73
CA VAL A 44 9.56 6.09 -3.10
C VAL A 44 10.39 5.08 -2.29
N ARG A 45 11.51 4.59 -2.84
CA ARG A 45 12.37 3.61 -2.18
C ARG A 45 13.07 4.19 -0.95
N GLU A 46 13.59 5.41 -1.04
CA GLU A 46 14.22 6.11 0.07
C GLU A 46 13.24 6.30 1.23
N PHE A 47 12.03 6.78 0.93
CA PHE A 47 10.97 6.90 1.92
C PHE A 47 10.59 5.54 2.55
N CYS A 48 10.43 4.50 1.74
CA CYS A 48 10.13 3.15 2.23
C CYS A 48 11.22 2.62 3.17
N SER A 49 12.49 2.87 2.84
CA SER A 49 13.64 2.50 3.66
C SER A 49 13.64 3.24 5.00
N GLU A 50 13.32 4.54 5.00
CA GLU A 50 13.25 5.36 6.21
C GLU A 50 12.13 4.90 7.16
N VAL A 51 10.95 4.58 6.61
CA VAL A 51 9.77 4.18 7.38
C VAL A 51 9.82 2.70 7.81
N GLY A 52 10.66 1.89 7.14
CA GLY A 52 10.76 0.45 7.36
C GLY A 52 9.53 -0.30 6.82
N VAL A 53 9.06 0.07 5.62
CA VAL A 53 7.92 -0.57 4.95
C VAL A 53 8.28 -0.94 3.53
N GLU A 54 7.75 -2.06 3.03
CA GLU A 54 7.91 -2.42 1.63
C GLU A 54 7.09 -1.50 0.71
N ARG A 55 7.59 -1.25 -0.51
CA ARG A 55 6.89 -0.44 -1.53
C ARG A 55 5.47 -0.95 -1.80
N GLU A 56 5.29 -2.25 -1.96
CA GLU A 56 3.97 -2.84 -2.24
C GLU A 56 3.01 -2.66 -1.06
N VAL A 57 3.53 -2.71 0.17
CA VAL A 57 2.76 -2.45 1.39
C VAL A 57 2.33 -0.98 1.45
N LEU A 58 3.23 -0.04 1.15
CA LEU A 58 2.91 1.39 1.07
C LEU A 58 1.88 1.67 -0.02
N LYS A 59 2.03 1.08 -1.21
CA LYS A 59 1.10 1.22 -2.34
C LYS A 59 -0.32 0.77 -1.98
N VAL A 60 -0.46 -0.43 -1.41
CA VAL A 60 -1.77 -0.93 -0.95
C VAL A 60 -2.33 -0.06 0.17
N TRP A 61 -1.48 0.38 1.10
CA TRP A 61 -1.91 1.28 2.16
C TRP A 61 -2.44 2.62 1.61
N ILE A 62 -1.74 3.27 0.67
CA ILE A 62 -2.20 4.52 0.04
C ILE A 62 -3.53 4.30 -0.66
N HIS A 63 -3.66 3.21 -1.43
CA HIS A 63 -4.91 2.86 -2.11
C HIS A 63 -6.08 2.71 -1.13
N ASN A 64 -5.87 1.98 -0.02
CA ASN A 64 -6.91 1.72 0.97
C ASN A 64 -7.32 2.98 1.75
N ASN A 65 -6.38 3.88 2.00
CA ASN A 65 -6.62 5.09 2.78
C ASN A 65 -7.06 6.28 1.90
N ASN A 66 -6.95 6.15 0.57
CA ASN A 66 -7.44 7.15 -0.37
C ASN A 66 -8.97 7.26 -0.28
N GLY A 67 -9.45 8.42 0.19
CA GLY A 67 -10.88 8.69 0.40
C GLY A 67 -11.77 8.49 -0.84
N ARG A 68 -11.18 8.48 -2.05
CA ARG A 68 -11.90 8.21 -3.30
C ARG A 68 -12.42 6.77 -3.43
N ASN A 69 -11.80 5.81 -2.73
CA ASN A 69 -12.17 4.38 -2.80
C ASN A 69 -12.99 3.88 -1.60
N ARG A 70 -13.48 4.78 -0.73
CA ARG A 70 -14.42 4.40 0.35
C ARG A 70 -15.75 3.84 -0.17
N ASN A 71 -16.03 3.94 -1.47
CA ASN A 71 -17.27 3.46 -2.09
C ASN A 71 -17.15 2.08 -2.78
N THR A 72 -15.96 1.48 -2.92
CA THR A 72 -15.83 0.24 -3.72
C THR A 72 -16.08 -1.04 -2.91
N THR A 73 -16.03 -1.00 -1.57
CA THR A 73 -16.54 -2.12 -0.72
C THR A 73 -18.05 -2.06 -0.49
N SER A 74 -18.76 -1.11 -1.11
CA SER A 74 -20.20 -0.88 -0.93
C SER A 74 -21.02 -0.99 -2.21
N SER A 75 -20.46 -1.51 -3.32
CA SER A 75 -21.24 -1.75 -4.55
C SER A 75 -21.72 -3.21 -4.71
N MET A 76 -21.49 -4.08 -3.72
CA MET A 76 -22.03 -5.46 -3.70
C MET A 76 -23.00 -5.72 -2.52
N PHE A 77 -23.18 -4.77 -1.59
CA PHE A 77 -24.08 -4.90 -0.43
C PHE A 77 -25.11 -3.75 -0.30
N GLN A 78 -25.37 -2.98 -1.35
CA GLN A 78 -26.42 -1.95 -1.38
C GLN A 78 -27.35 -2.04 -2.60
N LYS A 79 -27.60 -3.27 -3.10
CA LYS A 79 -28.68 -3.56 -4.07
C LYS A 79 -29.52 -4.76 -3.62
N LEU A 80 -30.17 -4.61 -2.47
CA LEU A 80 -31.42 -5.30 -2.11
C LEU A 80 -32.37 -4.24 -1.56
#